data_AF-A0AAD3YKY4-F1
#
_entry.id   AF-A0AAD3YKY4-F1
#
_cell.length_a   1.000
_cell.length_b   1.000
_cell.length_c   1.000
_cell.angle_alpha   90.00
_cell.angle_beta   90.00
_cell.angle_gamma   90.00
#
_symmetry.space_group_name_H-M   'P 1'
#
loop_
_entity.id
_entity.type
_entity.pdbx_description
1 polymer ?
#
loop_
_entity_poly.entity_id
_entity_poly.type
_entity_poly.pdbx_seq_one_letter_code
_entity_poly.pdbx_strand_id
1 'polypeptide(L)'
;MTLSSQQQDLLLLTGWLHLQYGHPDRARTLLTALLQLHPGHESGRRTLLVALLKLGRGEEALAHVDYLVSKGVTDEALWLCRSRACQLAGRLDEARFAYQYYLELEEQNESTHP
;
A
#
# COMPACT_ATOMS: atom_id res chain seq x y z
N MET A 1 -8.06 -0.99 -24.77
CA MET A 1 -7.01 0.06 -24.78
C MET A 1 -6.04 -0.25 -23.65
N THR A 2 -4.75 -0.33 -23.93
CA THR A 2 -3.69 -0.57 -22.93
C THR A 2 -2.85 0.70 -22.78
N LEU A 3 -2.47 1.05 -21.55
CA LEU A 3 -1.59 2.21 -21.31
C LEU A 3 -0.14 1.85 -21.61
N SER A 4 0.60 2.75 -22.26
CA SER A 4 2.05 2.64 -22.39
C SER A 4 2.75 2.76 -21.03
N SER A 5 4.00 2.30 -20.91
CA SER A 5 4.79 2.44 -19.67
C SER A 5 4.84 3.89 -19.19
N GLN A 6 5.11 4.83 -20.09
CA GLN A 6 5.18 6.26 -19.76
C GLN A 6 3.84 6.80 -19.22
N GLN A 7 2.71 6.32 -19.74
CA GLN A 7 1.39 6.69 -19.23
C GLN A 7 1.11 6.09 -17.85
N GLN A 8 1.59 4.87 -17.58
CA GLN A 8 1.51 4.25 -16.26
C GLN A 8 2.34 5.04 -15.24
N ASP A 9 3.57 5.39 -15.59
CA ASP A 9 4.48 6.18 -14.73
C ASP A 9 3.90 7.56 -14.43
N LEU A 10 3.28 8.21 -15.41
CA LEU A 10 2.61 9.49 -15.23
C LEU A 10 1.43 9.38 -14.26
N LEU A 11 0.60 8.34 -14.39
CA LEU A 11 -0.52 8.10 -13.46
C LEU A 11 -0.03 7.78 -12.05
N LEU A 12 1.06 7.02 -11.93
CA LEU A 12 1.70 6.73 -10.64
C LEU A 12 2.20 8.01 -9.98
N LEU A 13 2.97 8.83 -10.71
CA LEU A 13 3.55 10.08 -10.19
C LEU A 13 2.46 11.07 -9.78
N THR A 14 1.44 11.25 -10.62
CA THR A 14 0.32 12.15 -10.30
C THR A 14 -0.49 11.65 -9.11
N GLY A 15 -0.72 10.33 -8.99
CA GLY A 15 -1.31 9.73 -7.80
C GLY A 15 -0.50 10.02 -6.53
N TRP A 16 0.83 9.87 -6.61
CA TRP A 16 1.75 10.21 -5.52
C TRP A 16 1.69 11.69 -5.11
N LEU A 17 1.72 12.60 -6.09
CA LEU A 17 1.59 14.04 -5.83
C LEU A 17 0.27 14.36 -5.13
N HIS A 18 -0.83 13.76 -5.56
CA HIS A 18 -2.11 13.94 -4.87
C HIS A 18 -2.08 13.49 -3.41
N LEU A 19 -1.35 12.43 -3.06
CA LEU A 19 -1.17 12.04 -1.66
C LEU A 19 -0.38 13.05 -0.86
N GLN A 20 0.68 13.61 -1.47
CA GLN A 20 1.53 14.61 -0.83
C GLN A 20 0.78 15.91 -0.53
N TYR A 21 -0.11 16.33 -1.43
CA TYR A 21 -0.95 17.52 -1.25
C TYR A 21 -2.26 17.29 -0.48
N GLY A 22 -2.42 16.13 0.18
CA GLY A 22 -3.59 15.87 1.02
C GLY A 22 -4.89 15.63 0.22
N HIS A 23 -4.78 15.14 -1.00
CA HIS A 23 -5.91 14.76 -1.86
C HIS A 23 -5.97 13.24 -2.10
N PRO A 24 -6.10 12.41 -1.05
CA PRO A 24 -6.07 10.96 -1.18
C PRO A 24 -7.23 10.38 -2.01
N ASP A 25 -8.39 11.04 -2.08
CA ASP A 25 -9.49 10.64 -2.97
C ASP A 25 -9.11 10.71 -4.45
N ARG A 26 -8.40 11.77 -4.86
CA ARG A 26 -7.93 11.92 -6.25
C ARG A 26 -6.88 10.88 -6.60
N ALA A 27 -5.95 10.65 -5.67
CA ALA A 27 -4.96 9.58 -5.80
C ALA A 27 -5.65 8.22 -5.98
N ARG A 28 -6.63 7.90 -5.14
CA ARG A 28 -7.41 6.65 -5.22
C ARG A 28 -8.03 6.47 -6.61
N THR A 29 -8.68 7.50 -7.15
CA THR A 29 -9.33 7.43 -8.47
C THR A 29 -8.34 7.11 -9.59
N LEU A 30 -7.22 7.85 -9.66
CA LEU A 30 -6.20 7.65 -10.69
C LEU A 30 -5.56 6.26 -10.60
N LEU A 31 -5.22 5.82 -9.39
CA LEU A 31 -4.53 4.55 -9.16
C LEU A 31 -5.48 3.36 -9.35
N THR A 32 -6.77 3.52 -9.06
CA THR A 32 -7.78 2.50 -9.37
C THR A 32 -7.92 2.32 -10.88
N ALA A 33 -7.96 3.42 -11.64
CA ALA A 33 -7.99 3.36 -13.10
C ALA A 33 -6.72 2.70 -13.67
N LEU A 34 -5.55 3.00 -13.11
CA LEU A 34 -4.28 2.34 -13.46
C LEU A 34 -4.36 0.83 -13.25
N LEU A 35 -4.84 0.38 -12.09
CA LEU A 35 -4.94 -1.06 -11.75
C LEU A 35 -6.06 -1.79 -12.48
N GLN A 36 -7.10 -1.10 -12.95
CA GLN A 36 -8.12 -1.71 -13.81
C GLN A 36 -7.53 -2.12 -15.17
N LEU A 37 -6.61 -1.30 -15.71
CA LEU A 37 -5.94 -1.58 -16.98
C LEU A 37 -4.71 -2.46 -16.81
N HIS A 38 -4.02 -2.34 -15.68
CA HIS A 38 -2.79 -3.07 -15.36
C HIS A 38 -2.84 -3.64 -13.93
N PRO A 39 -3.57 -4.75 -13.69
CA PRO A 39 -3.76 -5.31 -12.34
C PRO A 39 -2.46 -5.74 -11.64
N GLY A 40 -1.43 -6.05 -12.43
CA GLY A 40 -0.10 -6.44 -11.97
C GLY A 40 0.82 -5.27 -11.60
N HIS A 41 0.38 -4.01 -11.75
CA HIS A 41 1.23 -2.87 -11.46
C HIS A 41 1.43 -2.69 -9.95
N GLU A 42 2.56 -3.20 -9.45
CA GLU A 42 2.86 -3.26 -8.02
C GLU A 42 2.93 -1.88 -7.36
N SER A 43 3.73 -0.96 -7.92
CA SER A 43 3.90 0.38 -7.34
C SER A 43 2.57 1.15 -7.26
N GLY A 44 1.75 1.08 -8.30
CA GLY A 44 0.41 1.66 -8.30
C GLY A 44 -0.50 1.09 -7.21
N ARG A 45 -0.38 -0.22 -6.94
CA ARG A 45 -1.11 -0.88 -5.85
C ARG A 45 -0.62 -0.45 -4.47
N ARG A 46 0.70 -0.31 -4.28
CA ARG A 46 1.27 0.23 -3.04
C ARG A 46 0.82 1.67 -2.80
N THR A 47 0.85 2.52 -3.83
CA THR A 47 0.38 3.91 -3.70
C THR A 47 -1.12 3.96 -3.43
N LEU A 48 -1.93 3.07 -4.02
CA LEU A 48 -3.37 2.98 -3.75
C LEU A 48 -3.64 2.55 -2.30
N LEU A 49 -2.87 1.58 -1.80
CA LEU A 49 -2.93 1.16 -0.40
C LEU A 49 -2.73 2.35 0.55
N VAL A 50 -1.69 3.17 0.32
CA VAL A 50 -1.44 4.39 1.12
C VAL A 50 -2.62 5.37 1.02
N ALA A 51 -3.20 5.53 -0.17
CA ALA A 51 -4.38 6.38 -0.36
C ALA A 51 -5.57 5.91 0.50
N LEU A 52 -5.85 4.60 0.50
CA LEU A 52 -6.95 4.00 1.26
C LEU A 52 -6.73 4.14 2.78
N LEU A 53 -5.49 3.97 3.25
CA LEU A 53 -5.14 4.21 4.65
C LEU A 53 -5.40 5.66 5.06
N LYS A 54 -5.03 6.64 4.22
CA LYS A 54 -5.31 8.06 4.48
C LYS A 54 -6.81 8.38 4.47
N LEU A 55 -7.60 7.63 3.71
CA LEU A 55 -9.07 7.76 3.66
C LEU A 55 -9.79 7.00 4.79
N GLY A 56 -9.07 6.29 5.66
CA GLY A 56 -9.68 5.47 6.71
C GLY A 56 -10.35 4.19 6.21
N ARG A 57 -10.08 3.78 4.96
CA ARG A 57 -10.71 2.62 4.30
C ARG A 57 -9.93 1.34 4.62
N GLY A 58 -9.96 0.93 5.89
CA GLY A 58 -9.18 -0.19 6.43
C GLY A 58 -9.40 -1.52 5.72
N GLU A 59 -10.64 -1.94 5.53
CA GLU A 59 -10.96 -3.23 4.88
C GLU A 59 -10.50 -3.30 3.41
N GLU A 60 -10.69 -2.22 2.65
CA GLU A 60 -10.19 -2.14 1.27
C GLU A 60 -8.66 -2.17 1.23
N ALA A 61 -8.01 -1.46 2.16
CA ALA A 61 -6.56 -1.48 2.28
C ALA A 61 -6.04 -2.91 2.56
N LEU A 62 -6.70 -3.67 3.43
CA LEU A 62 -6.33 -5.07 3.72
C LEU A 62 -6.40 -5.95 2.47
N ALA A 63 -7.43 -5.82 1.64
CA ALA A 63 -7.52 -6.58 0.39
C ALA A 63 -6.32 -6.31 -0.55
N HIS A 64 -5.81 -5.08 -0.59
CA HIS A 64 -4.61 -4.75 -1.36
C HIS A 64 -3.32 -5.28 -0.72
N VAL A 65 -3.22 -5.27 0.61
CA VAL A 65 -2.11 -5.91 1.34
C VAL A 65 -2.07 -7.40 1.05
N ASP A 66 -3.19 -8.10 1.21
CA ASP A 66 -3.29 -9.54 0.99
C ASP A 66 -2.90 -9.92 -0.44
N TYR A 67 -3.32 -9.10 -1.43
CA TYR A 67 -2.88 -9.28 -2.80
C TYR A 67 -1.35 -9.13 -2.95
N LEU A 68 -0.75 -8.07 -2.38
CA LEU A 68 0.70 -7.84 -2.47
C LEU A 68 1.47 -9.01 -1.83
N VAL A 69 1.06 -9.46 -0.65
CA VAL A 69 1.64 -10.64 0.02
C VAL A 69 1.50 -11.90 -0.85
N SER A 70 0.34 -12.12 -1.47
CA SER A 70 0.12 -13.27 -2.37
C SER A 70 1.01 -13.25 -3.62
N LYS A 71 1.53 -12.07 -3.99
CA LYS A 71 2.49 -11.90 -5.10
C LYS A 71 3.94 -12.01 -4.65
N GLY A 72 4.19 -12.37 -3.39
CA GLY A 72 5.53 -12.51 -2.84
C GLY A 72 6.21 -11.17 -2.53
N VAL A 73 5.44 -10.09 -2.42
CA VAL A 73 5.99 -8.80 -2.00
C VAL A 73 6.34 -8.90 -0.51
N THR A 74 7.63 -9.01 -0.23
CA THR A 74 8.20 -9.04 1.12
C THR A 74 8.86 -7.69 1.39
N ASP A 75 8.10 -6.78 1.99
CA ASP A 75 8.55 -5.45 2.38
C ASP A 75 8.10 -5.21 3.82
N GLU A 76 9.01 -4.78 4.68
CA GLU A 76 8.72 -4.46 6.08
C GLU A 76 7.63 -3.40 6.17
N ALA A 77 7.70 -2.39 5.30
CA ALA A 77 6.71 -1.33 5.24
C ALA A 77 5.29 -1.85 4.94
N LEU A 78 5.16 -3.04 4.32
CA LEU A 78 3.87 -3.68 4.06
C LEU A 78 3.23 -4.18 5.36
N TRP A 79 4.02 -4.66 6.33
CA TRP A 79 3.52 -5.08 7.65
C TRP A 79 3.04 -3.89 8.48
N LEU A 80 3.75 -2.76 8.40
CA LEU A 80 3.29 -1.50 8.99
C LEU A 80 1.96 -1.05 8.37
N CYS A 81 1.84 -1.11 7.03
CA CYS A 81 0.59 -0.81 6.34
C CYS A 81 -0.54 -1.77 6.73
N ARG A 82 -0.25 -3.07 6.88
CA ARG A 82 -1.21 -4.09 7.35
C ARG A 82 -1.72 -3.75 8.74
N SER A 83 -0.80 -3.43 9.67
CA SER A 83 -1.18 -3.04 11.03
C SER A 83 -2.12 -1.85 11.02
N ARG A 84 -1.77 -0.80 10.26
CA ARG A 84 -2.60 0.40 10.16
C ARG A 84 -3.97 0.11 9.54
N ALA A 85 -4.03 -0.74 8.52
CA ALA A 85 -5.28 -1.15 7.89
C ALA A 85 -6.19 -1.90 8.89
N CYS A 86 -5.62 -2.84 9.65
CA CYS A 86 -6.32 -3.57 10.72
C CYS A 86 -6.86 -2.62 11.80
N GLN A 87 -6.09 -1.61 12.22
CA GLN A 87 -6.56 -0.60 13.18
C GLN A 87 -7.79 0.14 12.66
N LEU A 88 -7.75 0.61 11.41
CA LEU A 88 -8.85 1.32 10.76
C LEU A 88 -10.09 0.44 10.56
N ALA A 89 -9.89 -0.87 10.41
CA ALA A 89 -10.96 -1.87 10.35
C ALA A 89 -11.50 -2.30 11.73
N GLY A 90 -10.91 -1.82 12.84
CA GLY A 90 -11.28 -2.24 14.20
C GLY A 90 -10.74 -3.61 14.63
N ARG A 91 -9.86 -4.23 13.83
CA ARG A 91 -9.25 -5.54 14.07
C ARG A 91 -7.98 -5.39 14.91
N LEU A 92 -8.14 -5.00 16.18
CA LEU A 92 -7.03 -4.54 17.03
C LEU A 92 -6.00 -5.64 17.35
N ASP A 93 -6.43 -6.89 17.50
CA ASP A 93 -5.51 -8.00 17.79
C ASP A 93 -4.59 -8.28 16.59
N GLU A 94 -5.14 -8.28 15.39
CA GLU A 94 -4.37 -8.43 14.15
C GLU A 94 -3.47 -7.23 13.87
N ALA A 95 -3.93 -6.03 14.22
CA ALA A 95 -3.10 -4.83 14.14
C ALA A 95 -1.87 -4.94 15.04
N ARG A 96 -2.05 -5.43 16.27
CA ARG A 96 -0.96 -5.62 17.23
C ARG A 96 0.03 -6.65 16.72
N PHE A 97 -0.46 -7.80 16.26
CA PHE A 97 0.39 -8.85 15.68
C PHE A 97 1.22 -8.31 14.50
N ALA A 98 0.58 -7.63 13.54
CA ALA A 98 1.28 -7.10 12.36
C ALA A 98 2.32 -6.04 12.72
N TYR A 99 2.09 -5.24 13.77
CA TYR A 99 3.07 -4.26 14.23
C TYR A 99 4.24 -4.89 14.98
N GLN A 100 3.99 -5.91 15.81
CA GLN A 100 5.06 -6.68 16.46
C GLN A 100 5.97 -7.33 15.43
N TYR A 101 5.38 -7.96 14.41
CA TYR A 101 6.14 -8.58 13.34
C TYR A 101 6.96 -7.56 12.52
N TYR A 102 6.43 -6.34 12.32
CA TYR A 102 7.20 -5.25 11.70
C TYR A 102 8.45 -4.89 12.52
N LEU A 103 8.32 -4.74 13.85
CA LEU A 103 9.45 -4.41 14.73
C LEU A 103 10.50 -5.53 14.77
N GLU A 104 10.08 -6.80 14.76
CA GLU A 104 10.99 -7.94 14.72
C GLU A 104 11.83 -7.97 13.44
N LEU A 105 11.25 -7.56 12.30
CA LEU A 105 11.97 -7.45 11.03
C LEU A 105 12.96 -6.28 11.04
N GLU A 106 12.55 -5.11 11.53
CA GLU A 106 13.44 -3.95 11.66
C GLU A 106 14.66 -4.28 12.54
N GLU A 107 14.46 -4.93 13.68
CA GLU A 107 15.55 -5.33 14.60
C GLU A 107 16.53 -6.33 13.95
N GLN A 108 16.01 -7.26 13.15
CA GLN A 108 16.84 -8.21 12.39
C GLN A 108 17.66 -7.51 11.29
N ASN A 109 17.08 -6.52 10.62
CA ASN A 109 17.78 -5.76 9.60
C ASN A 109 18.84 -4.83 10.19
N GLU A 110 18.54 -4.16 11.31
CA GLU A 110 19.50 -3.27 12.00
C GLU A 110 20.69 -4.06 12.58
N SER A 111 20.45 -5.24 13.15
CA SER A 111 21.52 -6.13 13.66
C SER A 111 22.37 -6.79 12.57
N THR A 112 21.95 -6.71 11.29
CA THR A 112 22.70 -7.23 10.14
C THR A 112 23.64 -6.17 9.52
N HIS A 113 23.57 -4.91 9.96
CA HIS A 113 24.48 -3.84 9.52
C HIS A 113 25.54 -3.53 10.61
N PRO A 114 26.84 -3.82 10.36
CA PRO A 114 27.94 -3.51 11.31
C PRO A 114 28.30 -2.03 11.36
#